data_AF-A0A314XW25-F1
#
_entry.id   AF-A0A314XW25-F1
#
_cell.length_a   1.000
_cell.length_b   1.000
_cell.length_c   1.000
_cell.angle_alpha   90.00
_cell.angle_beta   90.00
_cell.angle_gamma   90.00
#
_symmetry.space_group_name_H-M   'P 1'
#
loop_
_entity.id
_entity.type
_entity.pdbx_description
1 polymer ?
#
loop_
_entity_poly.entity_id
_entity_poly.type
_entity_poly.pdbx_seq_one_letter_code
_entity_poly.pdbx_strand_id
1 'polypeptide(L)'
;MENRDQGAAQNHACASCKQQRRKCDETCEMAPYFPASRYSEFQNAHKIFGVSNIQKIMAMAAPDRRQAAAESILTEGNARKNYPVHGCLGIIRGLNAQIQGLERELHIMKQHLELCKEKEELDGKKNQSKEEDLQHDQSDGLNFPSQILPDLARL
;
A
#
# COMPACT_ATOMS: atom_id res chain seq x y z
N MET A 1 -0.33 0.40 -32.92
CA MET A 1 -1.23 0.56 -31.78
C MET A 1 -2.21 1.67 -32.15
N GLU A 2 -3.29 1.30 -32.82
CA GLU A 2 -4.22 2.24 -33.44
C GLU A 2 -5.22 2.77 -32.41
N ASN A 3 -5.21 4.08 -32.22
CA ASN A 3 -6.26 4.86 -31.58
C ASN A 3 -7.55 4.75 -32.41
N ARG A 4 -8.61 4.19 -31.86
CA ARG A 4 -9.97 4.28 -32.41
C ARG A 4 -11.01 4.06 -31.31
N ASP A 5 -11.41 5.15 -30.67
CA ASP A 5 -12.78 5.28 -30.15
C ASP A 5 -13.30 6.74 -30.22
N GLN A 6 -12.93 7.43 -31.32
CA GLN A 6 -13.59 8.66 -31.75
C GLN A 6 -14.74 8.25 -32.67
N GLY A 7 -15.93 8.05 -32.11
CA GLY A 7 -17.03 7.45 -32.88
C GLY A 7 -18.40 7.49 -32.21
N ALA A 8 -18.79 8.60 -31.59
CA ALA A 8 -20.22 8.89 -31.35
C ALA A 8 -20.48 10.40 -31.32
N ALA A 9 -20.25 11.06 -32.44
CA ALA A 9 -20.86 12.34 -32.75
C ALA A 9 -22.37 12.15 -33.01
N GLN A 10 -23.11 11.84 -31.95
CA GLN A 10 -24.48 12.33 -31.85
C GLN A 10 -24.36 13.71 -31.20
N ASN A 11 -25.03 14.73 -31.73
CA ASN A 11 -25.06 16.14 -31.29
C ASN A 11 -25.46 16.32 -29.80
N HIS A 12 -24.70 15.76 -28.86
CA HIS A 12 -24.94 15.84 -27.44
C HIS A 12 -24.02 16.89 -26.87
N ALA A 13 -24.63 17.91 -26.27
CA ALA A 13 -23.91 18.92 -25.52
C ALA A 13 -23.02 18.25 -24.45
N CYS A 14 -21.80 18.78 -24.26
CA CYS A 14 -20.92 18.34 -23.18
C CYS A 14 -21.65 18.47 -21.83
N ALA A 15 -21.16 17.77 -20.80
CA ALA A 15 -21.85 17.71 -19.53
C ALA A 15 -22.10 19.10 -18.90
N SER A 16 -21.15 20.03 -19.05
CA SER A 16 -21.29 21.41 -18.58
C SER A 16 -22.36 22.19 -19.34
N CYS A 17 -22.36 22.12 -20.68
CA CYS A 17 -23.35 22.81 -21.51
C CYS A 17 -24.75 22.23 -21.34
N LYS A 18 -24.85 20.90 -21.19
CA LYS A 18 -26.11 20.19 -20.88
C LYS A 18 -26.67 20.63 -19.52
N GLN A 19 -25.83 20.77 -18.50
CA GLN A 19 -26.24 21.23 -17.17
C GLN A 19 -26.77 22.68 -17.21
N GLN A 20 -26.15 23.53 -18.02
CA GLN A 20 -26.54 24.94 -18.20
C GLN A 20 -27.68 25.15 -19.20
N ARG A 21 -28.13 24.08 -19.89
CA ARG A 21 -29.13 24.15 -20.97
C ARG A 21 -28.76 25.13 -22.10
N ARG A 22 -27.46 25.25 -22.41
CA ARG A 22 -26.94 26.10 -23.50
C ARG A 22 -26.42 25.25 -24.66
N LYS A 23 -26.33 25.87 -25.84
CA LYS A 23 -25.71 25.24 -27.03
C LYS A 23 -24.25 24.91 -26.74
N CYS A 24 -23.82 23.72 -27.16
CA CYS A 24 -22.42 23.31 -27.17
C CYS A 24 -21.93 23.37 -28.62
N ASP A 25 -20.87 24.14 -28.86
CA ASP A 25 -20.19 24.26 -30.14
C ASP A 25 -18.85 23.49 -30.13
N GLU A 26 -18.21 23.42 -31.29
CA GLU A 26 -16.91 22.76 -31.47
C GLU A 26 -15.77 23.51 -30.75
N THR A 27 -15.97 24.78 -30.42
CA THR A 27 -15.02 25.65 -29.70
C THR A 27 -15.18 25.58 -28.18
N CYS A 28 -16.05 24.70 -27.66
CA CYS A 28 -16.36 24.64 -26.24
C CYS A 28 -15.15 24.17 -25.42
N GLU A 29 -14.55 25.07 -24.65
CA GLU A 29 -13.38 24.79 -23.80
C GLU A 29 -13.62 23.68 -22.76
N MET A 30 -14.87 23.47 -22.36
CA MET A 30 -15.26 22.46 -21.37
C MET A 30 -15.47 21.07 -21.99
N ALA A 31 -15.70 20.99 -23.30
CA ALA A 31 -16.10 19.74 -23.96
C ALA A 31 -15.05 18.62 -23.88
N PRO A 32 -13.73 18.89 -24.05
CA PRO A 32 -12.71 17.85 -23.92
C PRO A 32 -12.65 17.22 -22.51
N TYR A 33 -12.94 18.00 -21.48
CA TYR A 33 -12.76 17.59 -20.08
C TYR A 33 -14.04 17.02 -19.45
N PHE A 34 -15.21 17.43 -19.93
CA PHE A 34 -16.52 17.05 -19.39
C PHE A 34 -17.41 16.46 -20.49
N PRO A 35 -17.08 15.25 -21.00
CA PRO A 35 -17.86 14.62 -22.07
C PRO A 35 -19.29 14.29 -21.61
N ALA A 36 -20.21 14.17 -22.57
CA ALA A 36 -21.62 13.89 -22.28
C ALA A 36 -21.85 12.58 -21.51
N SER A 37 -20.98 11.58 -21.67
CA SER A 37 -21.00 10.30 -20.95
C SER A 37 -20.85 10.47 -19.43
N ARG A 38 -20.16 11.52 -18.99
CA ARG A 38 -19.88 11.79 -17.56
C ARG A 38 -20.84 12.81 -16.95
N TYR A 39 -22.02 13.00 -17.56
CA TYR A 39 -23.00 13.97 -17.09
C TYR A 39 -23.42 13.74 -15.63
N SER A 40 -23.63 12.49 -15.21
CA SER A 40 -24.01 12.18 -13.82
C SER A 40 -22.94 12.61 -12.80
N GLU A 41 -21.66 12.40 -13.12
CA GLU A 41 -20.55 12.85 -12.28
C GLU A 41 -20.47 14.38 -12.22
N PHE A 42 -20.65 15.03 -13.38
CA PHE A 42 -20.70 16.48 -13.46
C PHE A 42 -21.84 17.07 -12.61
N GLN A 43 -23.01 16.42 -12.57
CA GLN A 43 -24.12 16.84 -11.72
C GLN A 43 -23.75 16.78 -10.23
N ASN A 44 -22.94 15.80 -9.81
CA ASN A 44 -22.49 15.69 -8.42
C ASN A 44 -21.51 16.83 -8.09
N ALA A 45 -20.54 17.07 -8.96
CA ALA A 45 -19.61 18.20 -8.82
C ALA A 45 -20.33 19.55 -8.83
N HIS A 46 -21.31 19.72 -9.72
CA HIS A 46 -22.12 20.93 -9.82
C HIS A 46 -22.84 21.27 -8.50
N LYS A 47 -23.34 20.28 -7.77
CA LYS A 47 -24.03 20.51 -6.48
C LYS A 47 -23.12 21.13 -5.41
N ILE A 48 -21.80 20.94 -5.51
CA ILE A 48 -20.83 21.39 -4.51
C ILE A 48 -20.16 22.67 -4.96
N PHE A 49 -19.66 22.67 -6.19
CA PHE A 49 -18.85 23.76 -6.71
C PHE A 49 -19.71 24.79 -7.43
N GLY A 50 -20.79 24.38 -8.09
CA GLY A 50 -21.51 25.20 -9.07
C GLY A 50 -20.71 25.37 -10.37
N VAL A 51 -21.41 25.65 -11.48
CA VAL A 51 -20.76 25.70 -12.80
C VAL A 51 -19.71 26.81 -12.88
N SER A 52 -20.00 27.99 -12.32
CA SER A 52 -19.10 29.14 -12.39
C SER A 52 -17.77 28.89 -11.67
N ASN A 53 -17.76 28.18 -10.54
CA ASN A 53 -16.50 27.87 -9.85
C ASN A 53 -15.74 26.75 -10.57
N ILE A 54 -16.44 25.75 -11.12
CA ILE A 54 -15.80 24.74 -11.98
C ILE A 54 -15.07 25.43 -13.14
N GLN A 55 -15.72 26.38 -13.83
CA GLN A 55 -15.09 27.15 -14.91
C GLN A 55 -13.87 27.95 -14.44
N LYS A 56 -13.96 28.63 -13.29
CA LYS A 56 -12.82 29.36 -12.70
C LYS A 56 -11.64 28.42 -12.39
N ILE A 57 -11.89 27.27 -11.77
CA ILE A 57 -10.84 26.28 -11.46
C ILE A 57 -10.16 25.80 -12.75
N MET A 58 -10.95 25.48 -13.78
CA MET A 58 -10.42 25.05 -15.08
C MET A 58 -9.60 26.14 -15.79
N ALA A 59 -10.02 27.40 -15.66
CA ALA A 59 -9.29 28.54 -16.21
C ALA A 59 -7.97 28.82 -15.47
N MET A 60 -7.94 28.62 -14.14
CA MET A 60 -6.74 28.76 -13.32
C MET A 60 -5.75 27.60 -13.48
N ALA A 61 -6.21 26.42 -13.89
CA ALA A 61 -5.36 25.28 -14.15
C ALA A 61 -4.52 25.49 -15.42
N ALA A 62 -3.21 25.20 -15.31
CA ALA A 62 -2.30 25.16 -16.45
C ALA A 62 -2.82 24.16 -17.51
N PRO A 63 -2.61 24.41 -18.81
CA PRO A 63 -3.22 23.61 -19.87
C PRO A 63 -2.96 22.10 -19.76
N ASP A 64 -1.75 21.71 -19.37
CA ASP A 64 -1.31 20.33 -19.13
C ASP A 64 -2.00 19.67 -17.91
N ARG A 65 -2.48 20.48 -16.96
CA ARG A 65 -3.13 20.02 -15.73
C ARG A 65 -4.65 20.06 -15.79
N ARG A 66 -5.25 20.62 -16.85
CA ARG A 66 -6.72 20.76 -16.95
C ARG A 66 -7.44 19.41 -16.91
N GLN A 67 -6.88 18.37 -17.52
CA GLN A 67 -7.46 17.03 -17.42
C GLN A 67 -7.45 16.53 -15.98
N ALA A 68 -6.33 16.64 -15.28
CA ALA A 68 -6.22 16.24 -13.88
C ALA A 68 -7.16 17.06 -12.97
N ALA A 69 -7.28 18.37 -13.21
CA ALA A 69 -8.21 19.23 -12.48
C ALA A 69 -9.67 18.82 -12.69
N ALA A 70 -10.06 18.51 -13.92
CA ALA A 70 -11.41 18.00 -14.22
C ALA A 70 -11.68 16.66 -13.50
N GLU A 71 -10.72 15.73 -13.50
CA GLU A 71 -10.84 14.48 -12.75
C GLU A 71 -10.99 14.71 -11.25
N SER A 72 -10.21 15.62 -10.66
CA SER A 72 -10.32 15.98 -9.24
C SER A 72 -11.71 16.53 -8.92
N ILE A 73 -12.23 17.46 -9.73
CA ILE A 73 -13.56 18.04 -9.55
C ILE A 73 -14.64 16.96 -9.56
N LEU A 74 -14.60 16.04 -10.54
CA LEU A 74 -15.59 14.97 -10.67
C LEU A 74 -15.48 13.96 -9.52
N THR A 75 -14.25 13.59 -9.16
CA THR A 75 -13.96 12.68 -8.05
C THR A 75 -14.45 13.25 -6.72
N GLU A 76 -14.19 14.53 -6.44
CA GLU A 76 -14.68 15.19 -5.23
C GLU A 76 -16.21 15.31 -5.22
N GLY A 77 -16.81 15.61 -6.38
CA GLY A 77 -18.25 15.53 -6.62
C GLY A 77 -18.84 14.20 -6.17
N ASN A 78 -18.29 13.11 -6.69
CA ASN A 78 -18.73 11.75 -6.38
C ASN A 78 -18.45 11.38 -4.92
N ALA A 79 -17.31 11.79 -4.37
CA ALA A 79 -16.95 11.54 -2.98
C ALA A 79 -17.97 12.17 -2.02
N ARG A 80 -18.41 13.42 -2.27
CA ARG A 80 -19.45 14.05 -1.45
C ARG A 80 -20.82 13.39 -1.61
N LYS A 81 -21.18 12.92 -2.81
CA LYS A 81 -22.42 12.15 -3.02
C LYS A 81 -22.43 10.87 -2.16
N ASN A 82 -21.31 10.14 -2.15
CA ASN A 82 -21.20 8.87 -1.45
C ASN A 82 -20.95 9.03 0.06
N TYR A 83 -20.29 10.12 0.46
CA TYR A 83 -19.97 10.45 1.84
C TYR A 83 -20.46 11.86 2.18
N PRO A 84 -21.76 12.05 2.49
CA PRO A 84 -22.37 13.39 2.61
C PRO A 84 -21.69 14.31 3.63
N VAL A 85 -21.28 13.75 4.77
CA VAL A 85 -20.71 14.52 5.88
C VAL A 85 -19.26 14.94 5.59
N HIS A 86 -18.38 13.98 5.28
CA HIS A 86 -16.94 14.24 5.19
C HIS A 86 -16.37 14.21 3.76
N GLY A 87 -17.10 13.72 2.76
CA GLY A 87 -16.63 13.65 1.38
C GLY A 87 -15.27 12.98 1.26
N CYS A 88 -14.35 13.62 0.53
CA CYS A 88 -12.97 13.18 0.37
C CYS A 88 -12.18 13.11 1.69
N LEU A 89 -12.46 13.98 2.66
CA LEU A 89 -11.78 13.97 3.96
C LEU A 89 -12.04 12.67 4.72
N GLY A 90 -13.25 12.12 4.63
CA GLY A 90 -13.60 10.85 5.26
C GLY A 90 -12.81 9.69 4.66
N ILE A 91 -12.67 9.68 3.34
CA ILE A 91 -11.87 8.68 2.60
C ILE A 91 -10.40 8.77 3.04
N ILE A 92 -9.82 9.97 3.04
CA ILE A 92 -8.42 10.20 3.44
C ILE A 92 -8.18 9.72 4.87
N ARG A 93 -9.07 10.07 5.82
CA ARG A 93 -8.96 9.61 7.21
C ARG A 93 -9.03 8.09 7.33
N GLY A 94 -9.94 7.46 6.60
CA GLY A 94 -10.08 6.00 6.58
C GLY A 94 -8.83 5.30 6.03
N LEU A 95 -8.23 5.84 4.97
CA LEU A 95 -6.98 5.32 4.41
C LEU A 95 -5.80 5.51 5.37
N ASN A 96 -5.67 6.69 5.98
CA ASN A 96 -4.62 6.95 6.96
C ASN A 96 -4.72 6.04 8.20
N ALA A 97 -5.93 5.76 8.68
CA ALA A 97 -6.14 4.82 9.77
C ALA A 97 -5.74 3.38 9.39
N GLN A 98 -5.99 2.97 8.15
CA GLN A 98 -5.56 1.66 7.63
C GLN A 98 -4.03 1.57 7.53
N ILE A 99 -3.38 2.60 6.98
CA ILE A 99 -1.91 2.67 6.89
C ILE A 99 -1.31 2.54 8.30
N GLN A 100 -1.78 3.32 9.27
CA GLN A 100 -1.30 3.24 10.66
C GLN A 100 -1.58 1.90 11.33
N GLY A 101 -2.68 1.23 10.97
CA GLY A 101 -2.97 -0.13 11.42
C GLY A 101 -1.93 -1.13 10.92
N LEU A 102 -1.68 -1.12 9.61
CA LEU A 102 -0.73 -2.00 8.94
C LEU A 102 0.71 -1.74 9.38
N GLU A 103 1.11 -0.48 9.56
CA GLU A 103 2.44 -0.13 10.06
C GLU A 103 2.67 -0.67 11.47
N ARG A 104 1.66 -0.61 12.35
CA ARG A 104 1.76 -1.21 13.69
C ARG A 104 1.87 -2.72 13.65
N GLU A 105 1.06 -3.39 12.84
CA GLU A 105 1.13 -4.84 12.67
C GLU A 105 2.51 -5.27 12.15
N LEU A 106 3.02 -4.58 11.14
CA LEU A 106 4.35 -4.81 10.57
C LEU A 106 5.44 -4.62 11.64
N HIS A 107 5.34 -3.56 12.45
CA HIS A 107 6.28 -3.31 13.54
C HIS A 107 6.30 -4.44 14.58
N ILE A 108 5.11 -4.89 15.01
CA ILE A 108 4.96 -6.01 15.96
C ILE A 108 5.58 -7.28 15.38
N MET A 109 5.30 -7.60 14.11
CA MET A 109 5.86 -8.80 13.47
C MET A 109 7.38 -8.75 13.34
N LYS A 110 7.95 -7.57 13.04
CA LYS A 110 9.41 -7.37 13.02
C LYS A 110 10.03 -7.61 14.39
N GLN A 111 9.45 -7.07 15.45
CA GLN A 111 9.91 -7.31 16.82
C GLN A 111 9.84 -8.80 17.19
N HIS A 112 8.77 -9.49 16.83
CA HIS A 112 8.66 -10.94 17.05
C HIS A 112 9.75 -11.72 16.30
N LEU A 113 10.05 -11.36 15.06
CA LEU A 113 11.11 -11.99 14.28
C LEU A 113 12.50 -11.78 14.89
N GLU A 114 12.79 -10.58 15.40
CA GLU A 114 14.04 -10.28 16.10
C GLU A 114 14.19 -11.15 17.37
N LEU A 115 13.15 -11.23 18.20
CA LEU A 115 13.14 -12.08 19.39
C LEU A 115 13.31 -13.58 19.07
N CYS A 116 12.72 -14.06 17.97
CA CYS A 116 12.90 -15.46 17.54
C CYS A 116 14.35 -15.72 17.11
N LYS A 117 14.96 -14.82 16.35
CA LYS A 117 16.37 -14.93 15.94
C LYS A 117 17.32 -14.94 17.14
N GLU A 118 17.10 -14.06 18.12
CA GLU A 118 17.90 -14.03 19.34
C GLU A 118 17.79 -15.35 20.13
N LYS A 119 16.60 -15.96 20.19
CA LYS A 119 16.41 -17.28 20.81
C LYS A 119 17.15 -18.38 20.07
N GLU A 120 17.08 -18.39 18.74
CA GLU A 120 17.82 -19.35 17.91
C GLU A 120 19.33 -19.26 18.15
N GLU A 121 19.89 -18.05 18.28
CA GLU A 121 21.31 -17.84 18.59
C GLU A 121 21.70 -18.33 20.00
N LEU A 122 20.82 -18.13 21.00
CA LEU A 122 21.05 -18.60 22.37
C LEU A 122 20.95 -20.12 22.48
N ASP A 123 20.01 -20.74 21.78
CA ASP A 123 19.82 -22.19 21.77
C ASP A 123 20.94 -22.89 20.97
N GLY A 124 21.44 -22.27 19.90
CA GLY A 124 22.65 -22.72 19.19
C GLY A 124 23.90 -22.74 20.09
N LYS A 125 24.07 -21.72 20.93
CA LYS A 125 25.20 -21.65 21.91
C LYS A 125 25.07 -22.68 23.04
N LYS A 126 23.85 -23.02 23.47
CA LYS A 126 23.61 -24.05 24.50
C LYS A 126 23.83 -25.48 23.99
N ASN A 127 23.66 -25.72 22.70
CA ASN A 127 23.91 -27.03 22.11
C ASN A 127 25.42 -27.31 21.93
N GLN A 128 26.24 -26.29 21.68
CA GLN A 128 27.71 -26.44 21.62
C GLN A 128 28.34 -26.74 22.99
N SER A 129 27.87 -26.11 24.07
CA SER A 129 28.40 -26.36 25.42
C SER A 129 27.95 -27.70 26.02
N LYS A 130 26.89 -28.33 25.51
CA LYS A 130 26.49 -29.68 25.92
C LYS A 130 27.25 -30.81 25.21
N GLU A 131 27.82 -30.57 24.03
CA GLU A 131 28.69 -31.55 23.36
C GLU A 131 30.10 -31.62 23.98
N GLU A 132 30.58 -30.55 24.60
CA GLU A 132 31.89 -30.54 25.28
C GLU A 132 31.87 -31.15 26.69
N ASP A 133 30.73 -31.14 27.40
CA ASP A 133 30.60 -31.71 28.76
C ASP A 133 30.38 -33.24 28.82
N LEU A 134 30.17 -33.93 27.68
CA LEU A 134 29.98 -35.40 27.66
C LEU A 134 31.29 -36.20 27.43
N GLN A 135 32.46 -35.55 27.48
CA GLN A 135 33.77 -36.21 27.37
C GLN A 135 34.59 -36.25 28.68
N HIS A 136 34.05 -35.79 29.82
CA HIS A 136 34.81 -35.67 31.08
C HIS A 136 34.30 -36.53 32.25
N ASP A 137 33.80 -37.75 32.00
CA ASP A 137 33.42 -38.68 33.09
C ASP A 137 33.82 -40.15 32.84
N GLN A 138 35.04 -40.38 32.33
CA GLN A 138 35.67 -41.71 32.40
C GLN A 138 37.10 -41.63 32.93
N SER A 139 37.24 -41.30 34.21
CA SER A 139 38.29 -41.90 35.04
C SER A 139 38.05 -41.54 36.49
N ASP A 140 37.45 -42.45 37.26
CA ASP A 140 37.93 -42.77 38.60
C ASP A 140 37.24 -44.02 39.14
N GLY A 141 37.92 -45.15 38.91
CA GLY A 141 37.63 -46.46 39.51
C GLY A 141 38.90 -47.06 40.10
N LEU A 142 39.15 -46.70 41.36
CA LEU A 142 40.04 -47.30 42.37
C LEU A 142 40.95 -48.50 41.96
N ASN A 143 42.24 -48.18 41.83
CA ASN A 143 43.47 -48.86 42.30
C ASN A 143 43.40 -50.33 42.81
N PHE A 144 44.30 -51.20 42.31
CA PHE A 144 45.10 -52.07 43.19
C PHE A 144 46.49 -52.41 42.60
N PRO A 145 47.58 -52.37 43.41
CA PRO A 145 48.94 -52.52 42.92
C PRO A 145 49.55 -53.93 43.09
N SER A 146 50.42 -54.24 42.12
CA SER A 146 51.72 -54.93 42.20
C SER A 146 51.78 -56.47 42.26
N GLN A 147 52.88 -56.95 41.65
CA GLN A 147 53.56 -58.26 41.75
C GLN A 147 53.17 -59.28 40.67
N ILE A 148 54.07 -59.89 39.88
CA ILE A 148 55.54 -60.08 39.88
C ILE A 148 55.93 -60.52 38.44
N LEU A 149 57.07 -60.05 37.90
CA LEU A 149 57.76 -60.67 36.75
C LEU A 149 58.76 -61.69 37.29
N PRO A 150 58.89 -62.89 36.69
CA PRO A 150 60.12 -63.21 35.92
C PRO A 150 59.79 -64.10 34.70
N ASP A 151 60.60 -64.36 33.68
CA ASP A 151 61.93 -63.92 33.23
C ASP A 151 62.02 -64.40 31.75
N LEU A 152 62.89 -63.78 30.97
CA LEU A 152 63.27 -64.19 29.62
C LEU A 152 64.00 -65.54 29.64
N ALA A 153 63.69 -66.43 28.69
CA ALA A 153 64.63 -66.90 27.67
C ALA A 153 64.13 -68.13 26.90
N ARG A 154 64.37 -68.14 25.59
CA ARG A 154 64.79 -69.34 24.87
C ARG A 154 66.22 -69.69 25.31
N LEU A 155 66.39 -70.80 26.04
CA LEU A 155 67.45 -71.82 25.92
C LEU A 155 67.31 -72.83 27.06
#